data_AF-I1CE44-F1
#
_entry.id   AF-I1CE44-F1
#
_cell.length_a   1.000
_cell.length_b   1.000
_cell.length_c   1.000
_cell.angle_alpha   90.00
_cell.angle_beta   90.00
_cell.angle_gamma   90.00
#
_symmetry.space_group_name_H-M   'P 1'
#
loop_
_entity.id
_entity.type
_entity.pdbx_description
1 polymer ?
#
loop_
_entity_poly.entity_id
_entity_poly.type
_entity_poly.pdbx_seq_one_letter_code
_entity_poly.pdbx_strand_id
1 'polypeptide(L)'
;MSDKPLIQQALANDLGSLVMELPASNAIPFLKAFWQIHCQEWHGLDRIRLDKYYLLLRRVIYFSFQFLARENWDAVYLDAYNDMLLEGPLHPTDRTKPDAIRYHIIDIYYEELEKVLDDARLQSENDDLDVPMEEINRPMTVVAKEGLTKILRNKAKEAIKEHELEMAAMAEGDEENDDEE
;
A
#
# COMPACT_ATOMS: atom_id res chain seq x y z
N MET A 1 -27.10 2.73 -2.61
CA MET A 1 -25.72 3.19 -2.94
C MET A 1 -25.83 4.57 -3.53
N SER A 2 -25.02 5.53 -3.06
CA SER A 2 -25.03 6.91 -3.59
C SER A 2 -24.05 7.01 -4.76
N ASP A 3 -24.49 7.63 -5.87
CA ASP A 3 -23.66 7.88 -7.05
C ASP A 3 -22.94 9.23 -7.00
N LYS A 4 -23.09 9.99 -5.90
CA LYS A 4 -22.43 11.29 -5.75
C LYS A 4 -20.93 11.09 -5.44
N PRO A 5 -20.01 11.64 -6.25
CA PRO A 5 -18.56 11.42 -6.10
C PRO A 5 -18.03 11.74 -4.70
N LEU A 6 -18.41 12.89 -4.12
CA LEU A 6 -17.96 13.28 -2.77
C LEU A 6 -18.41 12.32 -1.67
N ILE A 7 -19.61 11.74 -1.80
CA ILE A 7 -20.11 10.76 -0.84
C ILE A 7 -19.34 9.45 -0.97
N GLN A 8 -18.99 9.06 -2.19
CA GLN A 8 -18.18 7.86 -2.43
C GLN A 8 -16.76 8.02 -1.90
N GLN A 9 -16.16 9.20 -2.05
CA GLN A 9 -14.85 9.52 -1.48
C GLN A 9 -14.86 9.50 0.04
N ALA A 10 -15.85 10.14 0.67
CA ALA A 10 -16.02 10.11 2.12
C ALA A 10 -16.20 8.67 2.62
N LEU A 11 -17.08 7.90 1.99
CA LEU A 11 -17.30 6.50 2.38
C LEU A 11 -16.03 5.64 2.22
N ALA A 12 -15.26 5.81 1.14
CA ALA A 12 -14.00 5.08 0.96
C ALA A 12 -12.97 5.44 2.04
N ASN A 13 -12.95 6.71 2.45
CA ASN A 13 -12.10 7.17 3.53
C ASN A 13 -12.53 6.56 4.88
N ASP A 14 -13.82 6.67 5.21
CA ASP A 14 -14.39 6.14 6.46
C ASP A 14 -14.18 4.63 6.57
N LEU A 15 -14.37 3.88 5.48
CA LEU A 15 -14.13 2.43 5.46
C LEU A 15 -12.65 2.08 5.58
N GLY A 16 -11.76 2.85 4.94
CA GLY A 16 -10.32 2.67 5.05
C GLY A 16 -9.81 2.93 6.46
N SER A 17 -10.31 3.98 7.11
CA SER A 17 -9.84 4.40 8.45
C SER A 17 -10.27 3.45 9.57
N LEU A 18 -11.20 2.52 9.33
CA LEU A 18 -11.65 1.55 10.34
C LEU A 18 -10.49 0.79 10.98
N VAL A 19 -9.42 0.48 10.23
CA VAL A 19 -8.23 -0.20 10.77
C VAL A 19 -7.56 0.60 11.90
N MET A 20 -7.66 1.93 11.86
CA MET A 20 -7.10 2.83 12.87
C MET A 20 -7.92 2.85 14.16
N GLU A 21 -9.20 2.51 14.10
CA GLU A 21 -10.12 2.49 15.25
C GLU A 21 -10.06 1.17 16.03
N LEU A 22 -9.44 0.13 15.46
CA LEU A 22 -9.33 -1.19 16.07
C LEU A 22 -8.16 -1.25 17.07
N PRO A 23 -8.23 -2.15 18.07
CA PRO A 23 -7.04 -2.57 18.80
C PRO A 23 -5.99 -3.10 17.83
N ALA A 24 -4.70 -2.79 18.07
CA ALA A 24 -3.61 -3.16 17.16
C ALA A 24 -3.56 -4.68 16.85
N SER A 25 -3.89 -5.52 17.84
CA SER A 25 -3.99 -6.97 17.66
C SER A 25 -5.01 -7.43 16.61
N ASN A 26 -5.99 -6.59 16.28
CA ASN A 26 -7.09 -6.90 15.37
C ASN A 26 -6.93 -6.25 14.00
N ALA A 27 -5.98 -5.34 13.82
CA ALA A 27 -5.75 -4.63 12.57
C ALA A 27 -5.42 -5.59 11.42
N ILE A 28 -4.40 -6.44 11.60
CA ILE A 28 -3.98 -7.40 10.55
C ILE A 28 -5.08 -8.43 10.23
N PRO A 29 -5.75 -9.08 11.21
CA PRO A 29 -6.90 -9.95 10.93
C PRO A 29 -8.03 -9.26 10.16
N PHE A 30 -8.33 -8.00 10.47
CA PHE A 30 -9.33 -7.20 9.76
C PHE A 30 -8.92 -6.98 8.30
N LEU A 31 -7.67 -6.54 8.06
CA LEU A 31 -7.13 -6.37 6.71
C LEU A 31 -7.13 -7.68 5.92
N LYS A 32 -6.73 -8.79 6.55
CA LYS A 32 -6.75 -10.12 5.93
C LYS A 32 -8.15 -10.50 5.46
N ALA A 33 -9.17 -10.29 6.29
CA ALA A 33 -10.56 -10.52 5.92
C ALA A 33 -11.02 -9.60 4.78
N PHE A 34 -10.67 -8.31 4.83
CA PHE A 34 -10.96 -7.34 3.77
C PHE A 34 -10.42 -7.83 2.42
N TRP A 35 -9.14 -8.19 2.35
CA TRP A 35 -8.53 -8.62 1.09
C TRP A 35 -9.04 -9.97 0.61
N GLN A 36 -9.33 -10.90 1.51
CA GLN A 36 -9.95 -12.18 1.17
C GLN A 36 -11.28 -11.96 0.45
N ILE A 37 -12.17 -11.14 1.02
CA ILE A 37 -13.48 -10.84 0.44
C ILE A 37 -13.32 -10.15 -0.92
N HIS A 38 -12.46 -9.13 -1.01
CA HIS A 38 -12.28 -8.39 -2.27
C HIS A 38 -11.69 -9.26 -3.37
N CYS A 39 -10.74 -10.14 -3.06
CA CYS A 39 -10.20 -11.08 -4.05
C CYS A 39 -11.25 -12.08 -4.54
N GLN A 40 -12.13 -12.57 -3.65
CA GLN A 40 -13.16 -13.54 -3.99
C GLN A 40 -14.27 -12.93 -4.85
N GLU A 41 -14.74 -11.73 -4.49
CA GLU A 41 -15.90 -11.09 -5.12
C GLU A 41 -15.53 -10.21 -6.33
N TRP A 42 -14.24 -9.95 -6.59
CA TRP A 42 -13.79 -8.98 -7.59
C TRP A 42 -14.41 -9.19 -8.98
N HIS A 43 -14.46 -10.43 -9.44
CA HIS A 43 -14.97 -10.78 -10.77
C HIS A 43 -16.50 -10.64 -10.87
N GLY A 44 -17.21 -10.61 -9.74
CA GLY A 44 -18.65 -10.35 -9.67
C GLY A 44 -19.00 -8.86 -9.69
N LEU A 45 -18.01 -7.96 -9.59
CA LEU A 45 -18.24 -6.52 -9.60
C LEU A 45 -18.58 -6.03 -11.02
N ASP A 46 -19.56 -5.13 -11.08
CA ASP A 46 -19.89 -4.41 -12.31
C ASP A 46 -18.76 -3.45 -12.70
N ARG A 47 -18.30 -3.53 -13.95
CA ARG A 47 -17.17 -2.76 -14.47
C ARG A 47 -17.34 -1.26 -14.33
N ILE A 48 -18.56 -0.74 -14.51
CA ILE A 48 -18.84 0.71 -14.36
C ILE A 48 -18.73 1.20 -12.91
N ARG A 49 -18.60 0.28 -11.95
CA ARG A 49 -18.50 0.57 -10.51
C ARG A 49 -17.09 0.38 -9.98
N LEU A 50 -16.10 0.02 -10.79
CA LEU A 50 -14.76 -0.32 -10.32
C LEU A 50 -14.01 0.87 -9.71
N ASP A 51 -14.21 2.09 -10.22
CA ASP A 51 -13.46 3.27 -9.78
C ASP A 51 -13.57 3.51 -8.26
N LYS A 52 -14.77 3.36 -7.70
CA LYS A 52 -14.96 3.50 -6.24
C LYS A 52 -14.31 2.38 -5.44
N TYR A 53 -14.21 1.17 -6.00
CA TYR A 53 -13.51 0.07 -5.34
C TYR A 53 -12.00 0.28 -5.39
N TYR A 54 -11.44 0.73 -6.53
CA TYR A 54 -10.03 1.11 -6.61
C TYR A 54 -9.68 2.23 -5.62
N LEU A 55 -10.56 3.22 -5.46
CA LEU A 55 -10.39 4.25 -4.43
C LEU A 55 -10.40 3.65 -3.02
N LEU A 56 -11.32 2.73 -2.73
CA LEU A 56 -11.36 2.03 -1.45
C LEU A 56 -10.08 1.22 -1.20
N LEU A 57 -9.60 0.46 -2.20
CA LEU A 57 -8.34 -0.29 -2.09
C LEU A 57 -7.17 0.65 -1.79
N ARG A 58 -7.12 1.81 -2.45
CA ARG A 58 -6.11 2.84 -2.20
C ARG A 58 -6.17 3.36 -0.76
N ARG A 59 -7.36 3.69 -0.26
CA ARG A 59 -7.53 4.12 1.13
C ARG A 59 -7.14 3.03 2.14
N VAL A 60 -7.44 1.77 1.85
CA VAL A 60 -7.02 0.66 2.73
C VAL A 60 -5.50 0.51 2.78
N ILE A 61 -4.79 0.63 1.64
CA ILE A 61 -3.31 0.62 1.65
C ILE A 61 -2.76 1.80 2.46
N TYR A 62 -3.24 3.02 2.22
CA TYR A 62 -2.84 4.21 2.97
C TYR A 62 -3.03 4.05 4.49
N PHE A 63 -4.23 3.68 4.94
CA PHE A 63 -4.48 3.50 6.37
C PHE A 63 -3.76 2.28 6.96
N SER A 64 -3.39 1.28 6.14
CA SER A 64 -2.52 0.19 6.59
C SER A 64 -1.11 0.68 6.88
N PHE A 65 -0.56 1.55 6.04
CA PHE A 65 0.73 2.20 6.32
C PHE A 65 0.64 3.16 7.50
N GLN A 66 -0.43 3.96 7.62
CA GLN A 66 -0.62 4.80 8.82
C GLN A 66 -0.67 3.97 10.09
N PHE A 67 -1.33 2.80 10.06
CA PHE A 67 -1.34 1.88 11.18
C PHE A 67 0.09 1.42 11.51
N LEU A 68 0.86 0.97 10.52
CA LEU A 68 2.24 0.52 10.73
C LEU A 68 3.13 1.64 11.27
N ALA A 69 3.03 2.85 10.71
CA ALA A 69 3.76 4.03 11.20
C ALA A 69 3.39 4.38 12.65
N ARG A 70 2.10 4.33 13.00
CA ARG A 70 1.62 4.57 14.38
C ARG A 70 2.18 3.55 15.37
N GLU A 71 2.31 2.29 14.95
CA GLU A 71 2.94 1.24 15.74
C GLU A 71 4.48 1.22 15.59
N ASN A 72 5.09 2.33 15.14
CA ASN A 72 6.54 2.51 14.95
C ASN A 72 7.20 1.42 14.12
N TRP A 73 6.52 0.97 13.06
CA TRP A 73 6.99 -0.10 12.17
C TRP A 73 7.39 -1.38 12.91
N ASP A 74 6.71 -1.69 14.03
CA ASP A 74 7.00 -2.86 14.84
C ASP A 74 7.06 -4.12 13.97
N ALA A 75 8.17 -4.86 14.10
CA ALA A 75 8.49 -5.98 13.24
C ALA A 75 7.41 -7.07 13.24
N VAL A 76 6.68 -7.26 14.35
CA VAL A 76 5.60 -8.26 14.43
C VAL A 76 4.44 -7.85 13.53
N TYR A 77 4.03 -6.58 13.56
CA TYR A 77 2.96 -6.09 12.71
C TYR A 77 3.38 -5.98 11.25
N LEU A 78 4.62 -5.55 10.99
CA LEU A 78 5.15 -5.42 9.64
C LEU A 78 5.28 -6.77 8.95
N ASP A 79 5.83 -7.79 9.63
CA ASP A 79 5.94 -9.14 9.08
C ASP A 79 4.56 -9.77 8.85
N ALA A 80 3.64 -9.61 9.80
CA ALA A 80 2.27 -10.09 9.66
C ALA A 80 1.51 -9.38 8.51
N TYR A 81 1.76 -8.09 8.28
CA TYR A 81 1.21 -7.35 7.15
C TYR A 81 1.77 -7.86 5.82
N ASN A 82 3.09 -8.06 5.75
CA ASN A 82 3.76 -8.60 4.58
C ASN A 82 3.26 -10.00 4.22
N ASP A 83 3.15 -10.89 5.20
CA ASP A 83 2.59 -12.22 5.03
C ASP A 83 1.13 -12.15 4.57
N MET A 84 0.33 -11.25 5.15
CA MET A 84 -1.06 -11.05 4.76
C MET A 84 -1.18 -10.61 3.28
N LEU A 85 -0.32 -9.70 2.82
CA LEU A 85 -0.28 -9.30 1.41
C LEU A 85 0.12 -10.46 0.49
N LEU A 86 1.15 -11.23 0.87
CA LEU A 86 1.70 -12.35 0.11
C LEU A 86 0.82 -13.61 0.12
N GLU A 87 0.02 -13.84 1.14
CA GLU A 87 -1.01 -14.89 1.16
C GLU A 87 -2.31 -14.44 0.47
N GLY A 88 -2.53 -13.13 0.46
CA GLY A 88 -3.75 -12.48 -0.01
C GLY A 88 -3.60 -11.92 -1.43
N PRO A 89 -3.74 -10.60 -1.61
CA PRO A 89 -3.91 -9.98 -2.92
C PRO A 89 -2.65 -10.05 -3.80
N LEU A 90 -1.45 -10.11 -3.21
CA LEU A 90 -0.17 -10.12 -3.93
C LEU A 90 0.44 -11.51 -4.08
N HIS A 91 -0.29 -12.59 -3.78
CA HIS A 91 0.27 -13.94 -3.79
C HIS A 91 0.97 -14.30 -5.11
N PRO A 92 2.28 -14.58 -5.16
CA PRO A 92 3.07 -14.55 -6.40
C PRO A 92 2.52 -15.45 -7.52
N THR A 93 2.03 -16.64 -7.18
CA THR A 93 1.65 -17.67 -8.17
C THR A 93 0.16 -18.04 -8.24
N ASP A 94 -0.67 -17.59 -7.29
CA ASP A 94 -2.07 -18.03 -7.18
C ASP A 94 -2.99 -17.31 -8.18
N ARG A 95 -3.45 -18.06 -9.19
CA ARG A 95 -4.34 -17.57 -10.26
C ARG A 95 -5.73 -17.17 -9.78
N THR A 96 -6.13 -17.56 -8.58
CA THR A 96 -7.44 -17.17 -8.03
C THR A 96 -7.46 -15.70 -7.61
N LYS A 97 -6.30 -15.10 -7.35
CA LYS A 97 -6.21 -13.68 -6.99
C LYS A 97 -6.31 -12.82 -8.27
N PRO A 98 -7.24 -11.84 -8.33
CA PRO A 98 -7.43 -11.03 -9.52
C PRO A 98 -6.21 -10.17 -9.89
N ASP A 99 -5.75 -10.27 -11.14
CA ASP A 99 -4.64 -9.45 -11.66
C ASP A 99 -4.89 -7.94 -11.55
N ALA A 100 -6.15 -7.52 -11.70
CA ALA A 100 -6.55 -6.13 -11.54
C ALA A 100 -6.24 -5.58 -10.14
N ILE A 101 -6.40 -6.38 -9.08
CA ILE A 101 -6.06 -5.97 -7.71
C ILE A 101 -4.53 -5.91 -7.56
N ARG A 102 -3.81 -6.91 -8.06
CA ARG A 102 -2.34 -6.95 -8.00
C ARG A 102 -1.72 -5.72 -8.64
N TYR A 103 -2.10 -5.44 -9.88
CA TYR A 103 -1.57 -4.30 -10.64
C TYR A 103 -1.93 -2.99 -9.95
N HIS A 104 -3.17 -2.84 -9.49
CA HIS A 104 -3.56 -1.65 -8.76
C HIS A 104 -2.73 -1.42 -7.50
N ILE A 105 -2.51 -2.46 -6.68
CA ILE A 105 -1.67 -2.33 -5.47
C ILE A 105 -0.25 -1.94 -5.84
N ILE A 106 0.37 -2.61 -6.83
CA ILE A 106 1.74 -2.30 -7.27
C ILE A 106 1.84 -0.84 -7.74
N ASP A 107 0.86 -0.37 -8.51
CA ASP A 107 0.86 0.97 -9.08
C ASP A 107 0.71 2.08 -8.01
N ILE A 108 0.17 1.77 -6.82
CA ILE A 108 -0.06 2.77 -5.75
C ILE A 108 0.79 2.57 -4.49
N TYR A 109 1.54 1.46 -4.37
CA TYR A 109 2.15 1.04 -3.11
C TYR A 109 3.08 2.11 -2.53
N TYR A 110 4.01 2.59 -3.36
CA TYR A 110 4.97 3.62 -2.97
C TYR A 110 4.32 5.00 -2.86
N GLU A 111 3.36 5.33 -3.73
CA GLU A 111 2.62 6.60 -3.66
C GLU A 111 1.89 6.76 -2.32
N GLU A 112 1.26 5.70 -1.81
CA GLU A 112 0.58 5.76 -0.51
C GLU A 112 1.54 5.64 0.67
N LEU A 113 2.69 4.97 0.51
CA LEU A 113 3.75 4.94 1.52
C LEU A 113 4.34 6.34 1.74
N GLU A 114 4.77 7.01 0.67
CA GLU A 114 5.38 8.34 0.75
C GLU A 114 4.43 9.37 1.36
N LYS A 115 3.14 9.32 1.01
CA LYS A 115 2.13 10.18 1.68
C LYS A 115 2.11 10.00 3.19
N VAL A 116 2.25 8.76 3.67
CA VAL A 116 2.27 8.49 5.12
C VAL A 116 3.58 8.98 5.75
N LEU A 117 4.70 8.83 5.06
CA LEU A 117 5.99 9.36 5.52
C LEU A 117 5.99 10.88 5.58
N ASP A 118 5.46 11.56 4.57
CA ASP A 118 5.29 13.02 4.56
C ASP A 118 4.38 13.49 5.70
N ASP A 119 3.23 12.84 5.88
CA ASP A 119 2.33 13.13 6.99
C ASP A 119 3.02 12.94 8.37
N ALA A 120 3.91 11.95 8.49
CA ALA A 120 4.68 11.70 9.70
C ALA A 120 5.77 12.76 9.93
N ARG A 121 6.55 13.13 8.89
CA ARG A 121 7.55 14.21 8.94
C ARG A 121 6.94 15.54 9.36
N LEU A 122 5.75 15.87 8.85
CA LEU A 122 5.03 17.09 9.21
C LEU A 122 4.58 17.11 10.69
N GLN A 123 4.46 15.94 11.33
CA GLN A 123 4.02 15.81 12.72
C GLN A 123 5.19 15.64 13.70
N SER A 124 6.39 15.26 13.25
CA SER A 124 7.59 15.15 14.07
C SER A 124 8.46 16.40 13.99
N GLU A 125 9.04 16.83 15.11
CA GLU A 125 10.05 17.91 15.13
C GLU A 125 11.43 17.43 14.60
N ASN A 126 11.61 16.11 14.45
CA ASN A 126 12.80 15.49 13.89
C ASN A 126 12.46 14.87 12.52
N ASP A 127 13.34 15.08 11.55
CA ASP A 127 13.17 14.60 10.18
C ASP A 127 13.63 13.13 9.98
N ASP A 128 14.41 12.60 10.95
CA ASP A 128 14.91 11.24 10.92
C ASP A 128 13.81 10.22 11.32
N LEU A 129 13.09 9.71 10.33
CA LEU A 129 12.20 8.57 10.46
C LEU A 129 13.00 7.26 10.28
N ASP A 130 13.02 6.41 11.31
CA ASP A 130 13.57 5.05 11.21
C ASP A 130 12.58 4.13 10.50
N VAL A 131 12.66 4.07 9.17
CA VAL A 131 11.74 3.32 8.32
C VAL A 131 12.43 2.04 7.82
N PRO A 132 11.92 0.84 8.18
CA PRO A 132 12.49 -0.45 7.74
C PRO A 132 12.14 -0.75 6.27
N MET A 133 12.84 -0.09 5.36
CA MET A 133 12.57 -0.16 3.92
C MET A 133 12.79 -1.55 3.31
N GLU A 134 13.72 -2.35 3.83
CA GLU A 134 13.95 -3.71 3.34
C GLU A 134 12.70 -4.58 3.56
N GLU A 135 12.13 -4.52 4.76
CA GLU A 135 10.94 -5.25 5.17
C GLU A 135 9.71 -4.71 4.44
N ILE A 136 9.55 -3.39 4.30
CA ILE A 136 8.44 -2.78 3.55
C ILE A 136 8.48 -3.19 2.08
N ASN A 137 9.67 -3.38 1.50
CA ASN A 137 9.83 -3.82 0.12
C ASN A 137 9.63 -5.34 -0.08
N ARG A 138 9.51 -6.13 1.00
CA ARG A 138 9.36 -7.60 0.92
C ARG A 138 8.25 -8.06 -0.04
N PRO A 139 7.02 -7.51 -0.01
CA PRO A 139 5.98 -7.96 -0.94
C PRO A 139 6.33 -7.69 -2.41
N MET A 140 6.89 -6.51 -2.71
CA MET A 140 7.27 -6.14 -4.07
C MET A 140 8.44 -6.98 -4.58
N THR A 141 9.45 -7.23 -3.76
CA THR A 141 10.62 -8.04 -4.14
C THR A 141 10.24 -9.50 -4.39
N VAL A 142 9.33 -10.08 -3.59
CA VAL A 142 8.80 -11.43 -3.82
C VAL A 142 8.01 -11.48 -5.14
N VAL A 143 7.10 -10.54 -5.38
CA VAL A 143 6.33 -10.49 -6.64
C VAL A 143 7.24 -10.29 -7.85
N ALA A 144 8.28 -9.46 -7.74
CA ALA A 144 9.26 -9.21 -8.80
C ALA A 144 10.07 -10.47 -9.18
N LYS A 145 10.34 -11.34 -8.20
CA LYS A 145 11.11 -12.58 -8.40
C LYS A 145 10.22 -13.76 -8.82
N GLU A 146 9.11 -13.95 -8.12
CA GLU A 146 8.31 -15.18 -8.17
C GLU A 146 6.95 -15.01 -8.85
N GLY A 147 6.58 -13.79 -9.24
CA GLY A 147 5.31 -13.49 -9.88
C GLY A 147 5.02 -14.41 -11.06
N LEU A 148 3.78 -14.90 -11.15
CA LEU A 148 3.35 -15.92 -12.10
C LEU A 148 3.67 -15.54 -13.56
N THR A 149 3.37 -14.30 -13.93
CA THR A 149 3.51 -13.79 -15.29
C THR A 149 4.71 -12.87 -15.39
N LYS A 150 5.32 -12.80 -16.59
CA LYS A 150 6.39 -11.84 -16.87
C LYS A 150 5.91 -10.40 -16.66
N ILE A 151 4.66 -10.11 -17.01
CA ILE A 151 4.05 -8.78 -16.85
C ILE A 151 4.01 -8.40 -15.36
N LEU A 152 3.52 -9.30 -14.50
CA LEU A 152 3.47 -9.06 -13.06
C LEU A 152 4.87 -8.81 -12.46
N ARG A 153 5.85 -9.66 -12.83
CA ARG A 153 7.23 -9.48 -12.38
C ARG A 153 7.82 -8.16 -12.85
N ASN A 154 7.57 -7.77 -14.10
CA ASN A 154 8.08 -6.53 -14.66
C ASN A 154 7.47 -5.32 -13.97
N LYS A 155 6.15 -5.30 -13.75
CA LYS A 155 5.48 -4.21 -13.02
C LYS A 155 6.05 -4.00 -11.63
N ALA A 156 6.26 -5.08 -10.87
CA ALA A 156 6.87 -4.94 -9.53
C ALA A 156 8.31 -4.43 -9.59
N LYS A 157 9.11 -4.84 -10.59
CA LYS A 157 10.48 -4.32 -10.78
C LYS A 157 10.50 -2.85 -11.19
N GLU A 158 9.58 -2.46 -12.07
CA GLU A 158 9.41 -1.08 -12.50
C GLU A 158 9.01 -0.20 -11.32
N ALA A 159 8.03 -0.61 -10.51
CA ALA A 159 7.63 0.12 -9.31
C ALA A 159 8.78 0.30 -8.30
N ILE A 160 9.54 -0.76 -8.00
CA ILE A 160 10.73 -0.65 -7.11
C ILE A 160 11.73 0.35 -7.69
N LYS A 161 12.05 0.22 -8.98
CA LYS A 161 13.05 1.06 -9.63
C LYS A 161 12.62 2.53 -9.71
N GLU A 162 11.34 2.78 -10.00
CA GLU A 162 10.78 4.13 -10.03
C GLU A 162 10.90 4.79 -8.66
N HIS A 163 10.53 4.08 -7.59
CA HIS A 163 10.72 4.56 -6.22
C HIS A 163 12.19 4.84 -5.88
N GLU A 164 13.11 3.92 -6.20
CA GLU A 164 14.55 4.13 -5.99
C GLU A 164 15.08 5.38 -6.71
N LEU A 165 14.62 5.62 -7.94
CA LEU A 165 15.01 6.80 -8.72
C LEU A 165 14.42 8.10 -8.16
N GLU A 166 13.16 8.07 -7.71
CA GLU A 166 12.51 9.22 -7.08
C GLU A 166 13.24 9.60 -5.79
N MET A 167 13.56 8.63 -4.93
CA MET A 167 14.30 8.88 -3.69
C MET A 167 15.72 9.41 -3.94
N ALA A 168 16.41 8.90 -4.97
CA ALA A 168 17.73 9.40 -5.35
C ALA A 168 17.67 10.85 -5.87
N ALA A 169 16.67 11.17 -6.70
CA ALA A 169 16.49 12.53 -7.22
C ALA A 169 16.12 13.55 -6.13
N MET A 170 15.36 13.13 -5.11
CA MET A 170 15.08 13.98 -3.94
C MET A 170 16.36 14.26 -3.14
N ALA A 171 17.19 13.24 -2.89
CA ALA A 171 18.46 13.41 -2.18
C ALA A 171 19.43 14.35 -2.93
N GLU A 172 19.54 14.24 -4.26
CA GLU A 172 20.36 15.16 -5.07
C GLU A 172 19.84 16.61 -5.03
N GLY A 173 18.51 16.81 -4.99
CA GLY A 173 17.90 18.15 -4.92
C GLY A 173 18.07 18.84 -3.56
N ASP A 174 18.12 18.06 -2.48
CA ASP A 174 18.39 18.60 -1.14
C ASP A 174 19.87 19.01 -1.00
N GLU A 175 20.81 18.22 -1.55
CA GLU A 175 22.24 18.57 -1.57
C GLU A 175 22.53 19.85 -2.38
N GLU A 176 21.85 20.07 -3.52
CA GLU A 176 22.00 21.30 -4.31
C GLU A 176 21.45 22.55 -3.59
N ASN A 177 20.42 22.42 -2.77
CA ASN A 177 19.87 23.55 -2.00
C ASN A 177 20.74 23.92 -0.80
N ASP A 178 21.36 22.94 -0.15
CA ASP A 178 22.27 23.17 1.00
C ASP A 178 23.61 23.82 0.56
N ASP A 179 24.05 23.62 -0.68
CA ASP A 179 25.27 24.25 -1.24
C ASP A 179 25.04 25.71 -1.71
N GLU A 180 23.78 26.17 -1.81
CA GLU A 180 23.40 27.54 -2.23
C GLU A 180 23.08 28.52 -1.06
N GLU A 181 23.05 28.06 0.19
CA GLU A 181 22.90 28.90 1.41
C GLU A 181 24.24 29.25 2.12
#